data_AF-A0AAD5AJV2-F1
#
_entry.id   AF-A0AAD5AJV2-F1
#
_cell.length_a   1.000
_cell.length_b   1.000
_cell.length_c   1.000
_cell.angle_alpha   90.00
_cell.angle_beta   90.00
_cell.angle_gamma   90.00
#
_symmetry.space_group_name_H-M   'P 1'
#
loop_
_entity.id
_entity.type
_entity.pdbx_description
1 polymer ?
#
loop_
_entity_poly.entity_id
_entity_poly.type
_entity_poly.pdbx_seq_one_letter_code
_entity_poly.pdbx_strand_id
1 'polypeptide(L)'
;MLDCNKNCHTLIVVLLVLLGCITAASGNYRRPTRVGLICCEAVSRAMIPAHIKLTAYKRQNALKPCVEAVIFFSENEKYCSDPAARWITKKVKGIA
;
A
#
# COMPACT_ATOMS: atom_id res chain seq x y z
N MET A 1 28.55 49.67 -14.33
CA MET A 1 29.35 49.56 -13.11
C MET A 1 29.40 48.09 -12.76
N LEU A 2 30.55 47.47 -13.01
CA LEU A 2 30.80 46.05 -12.91
C LEU A 2 31.63 45.85 -11.63
N ASP A 3 31.00 45.86 -10.47
CA ASP A 3 31.71 45.76 -9.19
C ASP A 3 31.68 44.33 -8.67
N CYS A 4 32.46 43.44 -9.31
CA CYS A 4 32.65 42.06 -8.88
C CYS A 4 34.13 41.75 -8.58
N ASN A 5 34.82 42.62 -7.82
CA ASN A 5 36.27 42.50 -7.58
C ASN A 5 36.68 42.06 -6.15
N LYS A 6 35.74 41.79 -5.23
CA LYS A 6 36.15 41.34 -3.87
C LYS A 6 35.24 40.29 -3.23
N ASN A 7 33.97 40.25 -3.64
CA ASN A 7 32.98 39.29 -3.13
C ASN A 7 32.61 38.20 -4.15
N CYS A 8 33.21 38.24 -5.34
CA CYS A 8 32.99 37.24 -6.39
C CYS A 8 33.53 35.87 -5.96
N HIS A 9 34.70 35.85 -5.32
CA HIS A 9 35.32 34.63 -4.82
C HIS A 9 34.49 33.97 -3.70
N THR A 10 33.93 34.76 -2.79
CA THR A 10 33.05 34.24 -1.73
C THR A 10 31.73 33.72 -2.31
N LEU A 11 31.14 34.40 -3.30
CA LEU A 11 29.94 33.92 -3.99
C LEU A 11 30.18 32.61 -4.76
N ILE A 12 31.30 32.49 -5.46
CA ILE A 12 31.67 31.27 -6.19
C ILE A 12 31.90 30.10 -5.22
N VAL A 13 32.59 30.33 -4.10
CA VAL A 13 32.82 29.29 -3.09
C VAL A 13 31.50 28.83 -2.46
N VAL A 14 30.60 29.77 -2.11
CA VAL A 14 29.27 29.43 -1.58
C VAL A 14 28.45 28.63 -2.59
N LEU A 15 28.49 29.01 -3.88
CA LEU A 15 27.79 28.29 -4.95
C LEU A 15 28.32 26.86 -5.13
N LEU A 16 29.65 26.67 -5.07
CA LEU A 16 30.28 25.34 -5.19
C LEU A 16 29.95 24.44 -4.00
N VAL A 17 29.92 24.98 -2.77
CA VAL A 17 29.52 24.24 -1.57
C VAL A 17 28.06 23.81 -1.66
N LEU A 18 27.16 24.70 -2.09
CA LEU A 18 25.74 24.38 -2.28
C LEU A 18 25.52 23.32 -3.36
N LEU A 19 26.25 23.37 -4.48
CA LEU A 19 26.17 22.36 -5.54
C LEU A 19 26.67 20.99 -5.07
N GLY A 20 27.76 20.94 -4.28
CA GLY A 20 28.35 19.69 -3.77
C GLY A 20 27.45 18.93 -2.79
N CYS A 21 26.58 19.64 -2.05
CA CYS A 21 25.64 19.00 -1.13
C CYS A 21 24.51 18.22 -1.83
N ILE A 22 24.17 18.55 -3.09
CA ILE A 22 23.03 17.95 -3.79
C ILE A 22 23.41 16.60 -4.43
N THR A 23 24.69 16.39 -4.81
CA THR A 23 25.13 15.18 -5.51
C THR A 23 25.35 13.95 -4.63
N ALA A 24 25.32 14.10 -3.30
CA ALA A 24 25.51 12.98 -2.36
C ALA A 24 24.22 12.22 -2.02
N ALA A 25 23.06 12.69 -2.48
CA ALA A 25 21.77 12.04 -2.23
C ALA A 25 21.30 11.20 -3.44
N SER A 26 22.18 10.38 -4.02
CA SER A 26 21.73 9.25 -4.86
C SER A 26 21.24 8.12 -3.95
N GLY A 27 20.19 8.42 -3.17
CA GLY A 27 19.45 7.41 -2.44
C GLY A 27 18.91 6.43 -3.46
N ASN A 28 19.43 5.21 -3.46
CA ASN A 28 18.88 4.08 -4.18
C ASN A 28 17.43 3.90 -3.72
N TYR A 29 16.48 4.55 -4.38
CA TYR A 29 15.05 4.31 -4.23
C TYR A 29 14.81 2.88 -4.73
N ARG A 30 15.06 1.90 -3.85
CA ARG A 30 14.66 0.52 -4.03
C ARG A 30 13.14 0.48 -3.89
N ARG A 31 12.44 0.94 -4.92
CA ARG A 31 11.02 0.62 -5.06
C ARG A 31 10.97 -0.90 -5.25
N PRO A 32 10.25 -1.65 -4.40
CA PRO A 32 10.13 -3.08 -4.61
C PRO A 32 9.50 -3.30 -6.00
N THR A 33 10.25 -3.86 -6.94
CA THR A 33 9.78 -4.12 -8.31
C THR A 33 8.63 -5.15 -8.32
N ARG A 34 8.53 -5.95 -7.25
CA ARG A 34 7.40 -6.81 -6.94
C ARG A 34 7.07 -6.67 -5.46
N VAL A 35 6.01 -5.93 -5.16
CA VAL A 35 5.29 -6.15 -3.91
C VAL A 35 4.46 -7.42 -4.09
N GLY A 36 4.72 -8.45 -3.28
CA GLY A 36 3.80 -9.59 -3.22
C GLY A 36 2.45 -9.08 -2.72
N LEU A 37 1.49 -8.91 -3.63
CA LEU A 37 0.13 -8.56 -3.25
C LEU A 37 -0.49 -9.78 -2.59
N ILE A 38 -0.51 -9.82 -1.26
CA ILE A 38 -1.29 -10.82 -0.53
C ILE A 38 -2.76 -10.44 -0.66
N CYS A 39 -3.44 -11.05 -1.63
CA CYS A 39 -4.84 -10.80 -1.95
C CYS A 39 -5.57 -12.11 -2.27
N CYS A 40 -6.90 -12.05 -2.30
CA CYS A 40 -7.70 -13.18 -2.75
C CYS A 40 -7.64 -13.29 -4.28
N GLU A 41 -7.12 -14.40 -4.79
CA GLU A 41 -7.15 -14.76 -6.23
C GLU A 41 -8.40 -15.56 -6.59
N ALA A 42 -9.01 -16.21 -5.60
CA ALA A 42 -10.26 -16.94 -5.72
C ALA A 42 -11.18 -16.64 -4.54
N VAL A 43 -12.48 -16.86 -4.74
CA VAL A 43 -13.51 -16.64 -3.72
C VAL A 43 -14.39 -17.86 -3.56
N SER A 44 -14.88 -18.08 -2.34
CA SER A 44 -15.86 -19.12 -2.04
C SER A 44 -17.25 -18.51 -1.89
N ARG A 45 -18.26 -19.21 -2.40
CA ARG A 45 -19.69 -18.91 -2.14
C ARG A 45 -20.22 -19.65 -0.91
N ALA A 46 -19.46 -20.62 -0.40
CA ALA A 46 -19.84 -21.43 0.75
C ALA A 46 -19.96 -20.56 2.00
N MET A 47 -20.94 -20.87 2.84
CA MET A 47 -21.14 -20.14 4.08
C MET A 47 -20.03 -20.49 5.08
N ILE A 48 -19.43 -19.47 5.69
CA ILE A 48 -18.48 -19.68 6.79
C ILE A 48 -19.24 -20.31 7.97
N PRO A 49 -18.79 -21.47 8.50
CA PRO A 49 -19.41 -22.12 9.63
C PRO A 49 -19.64 -21.20 10.83
N ALA A 50 -20.77 -21.35 11.51
CA ALA A 50 -21.17 -20.45 12.60
C ALA A 50 -20.25 -20.51 13.83
N HIS A 51 -19.51 -21.60 14.03
CA HIS A 51 -18.56 -21.76 15.13
C HIS A 51 -17.28 -20.93 14.94
N ILE A 52 -17.01 -20.45 13.72
CA ILE A 52 -15.84 -19.62 13.44
C ILE A 52 -16.16 -18.18 13.84
N LYS A 53 -15.43 -17.68 14.84
CA LYS A 53 -15.55 -16.30 15.31
C LYS A 53 -14.83 -15.35 14.35
N LEU A 54 -15.61 -14.56 13.63
CA LEU A 54 -15.09 -13.52 12.75
C LEU A 54 -14.93 -12.22 13.54
N THR A 55 -13.73 -11.65 13.51
CA THR A 55 -13.36 -10.44 14.26
C THR A 55 -13.49 -9.17 13.42
N ALA A 56 -13.27 -9.27 12.11
CA ALA A 56 -13.34 -8.13 11.21
C ALA A 56 -13.68 -8.57 9.78
N TYR A 57 -13.97 -7.60 8.92
CA TYR A 57 -14.08 -7.82 7.48
C TYR A 57 -13.42 -6.69 6.69
N LYS A 58 -13.02 -6.97 5.46
CA LYS A 58 -12.50 -6.01 4.49
C LYS A 58 -13.05 -6.32 3.10
N ARG A 59 -13.49 -5.29 2.38
CA ARG A 59 -13.80 -5.42 0.95
C ARG A 59 -12.53 -5.24 0.12
N GLN A 60 -12.31 -6.16 -0.81
CA GLN A 60 -11.22 -6.14 -1.78
C GLN A 60 -11.80 -5.85 -3.17
N ASN A 61 -11.26 -4.83 -3.83
CA ASN A 61 -11.59 -4.53 -5.22
C ASN A 61 -10.81 -5.45 -6.17
N ALA A 62 -11.38 -5.76 -7.34
CA ALA A 62 -10.70 -6.55 -8.35
C ALA A 62 -9.49 -5.79 -8.94
N LEU A 63 -8.32 -6.43 -8.92
CA LEU A 63 -7.08 -5.93 -9.54
C LEU A 63 -6.18 -7.12 -9.83
N LYS A 64 -6.08 -7.55 -11.10
CA LYS A 64 -5.37 -8.78 -11.48
C LYS A 64 -3.97 -8.86 -10.83
N PRO A 65 -3.62 -9.98 -10.17
CA PRO A 65 -4.33 -11.28 -10.13
C PRO A 65 -5.50 -11.37 -9.13
N CYS A 66 -5.73 -10.35 -8.32
CA CYS A 66 -6.77 -10.32 -7.29
C CYS A 66 -8.18 -10.21 -7.89
N VAL A 67 -9.12 -10.98 -7.35
CA VAL A 67 -10.55 -10.90 -7.70
C VAL A 67 -11.31 -10.00 -6.72
N GLU A 68 -12.54 -9.63 -7.07
CA GLU A 68 -13.42 -8.94 -6.12
C GLU A 68 -13.81 -9.89 -4.99
N ALA A 69 -13.60 -9.49 -3.72
CA ALA A 69 -13.82 -10.36 -2.57
C ALA A 69 -14.28 -9.58 -1.33
N VAL A 70 -15.02 -10.26 -0.45
CA VAL A 70 -15.17 -9.86 0.96
C VAL A 70 -14.30 -10.79 1.79
N ILE A 71 -13.27 -10.22 2.41
CA ILE A 71 -12.32 -10.93 3.26
C ILE A 71 -12.83 -10.86 4.70
N PHE A 72 -13.14 -12.00 5.29
CA PHE A 72 -13.40 -12.07 6.73
C PHE A 72 -12.14 -12.50 7.47
N PHE A 73 -11.89 -11.89 8.61
CA PHE A 73 -10.77 -12.22 9.50
C PHE A 73 -11.31 -13.01 10.68
N SER A 74 -10.66 -14.14 10.96
CA SER A 74 -10.74 -14.87 12.21
C SER A 74 -9.44 -14.64 12.99
N GLU A 75 -9.31 -15.22 14.18
CA GLU A 75 -8.09 -15.11 14.99
C GLU A 75 -6.85 -15.62 14.25
N ASN A 76 -6.99 -16.70 13.47
CA ASN A 76 -5.86 -17.38 12.82
C ASN A 76 -5.94 -17.43 11.29
N GLU A 77 -7.09 -17.09 10.69
CA GLU A 77 -7.32 -17.34 9.27
C GLU A 77 -8.10 -16.21 8.59
N LYS A 78 -7.98 -16.15 7.25
CA LYS A 78 -8.70 -15.22 6.40
C LYS A 78 -9.57 -16.00 5.41
N TYR A 79 -10.83 -15.61 5.30
CA TYR A 79 -11.79 -16.25 4.40
C TYR A 79 -12.14 -15.33 3.23
N CYS A 80 -11.74 -15.71 2.03
CA CYS A 80 -12.09 -15.03 0.78
C CYS A 80 -13.50 -15.43 0.33
N SER A 81 -14.48 -14.55 0.50
CA SER A 81 -15.88 -14.83 0.16
C SER A 81 -16.36 -14.02 -1.05
N ASP A 82 -17.22 -14.62 -1.87
CA ASP A 82 -17.83 -13.98 -3.03
C ASP A 82 -18.79 -12.87 -2.58
N PRO A 83 -18.58 -11.59 -2.96
CA PRO A 83 -19.46 -10.48 -2.59
C PRO A 83 -20.91 -10.67 -3.04
N ALA A 84 -21.17 -11.48 -4.07
CA ALA A 84 -22.51 -11.76 -4.60
C ALA A 84 -23.25 -12.87 -3.83
N ALA A 85 -22.63 -13.53 -2.84
CA ALA A 85 -23.30 -14.57 -2.06
C ALA A 85 -24.36 -13.96 -1.13
N ARG A 86 -25.57 -14.55 -1.14
CA ARG A 86 -26.77 -14.01 -0.44
C ARG A 86 -26.57 -13.79 1.07
N TRP A 87 -25.70 -14.57 1.70
CA TRP A 87 -25.46 -14.52 3.15
C TRP A 87 -24.51 -13.40 3.57
N ILE A 88 -23.74 -12.81 2.65
CA ILE A 88 -22.72 -11.79 2.94
C ILE A 88 -23.33 -10.57 3.59
N THR A 89 -24.41 -10.05 3.03
CA THR A 89 -25.08 -8.84 3.55
C THR A 89 -25.53 -9.02 4.99
N LYS A 90 -26.05 -10.21 5.33
CA LYS A 90 -26.45 -10.54 6.70
C LYS A 90 -25.24 -10.69 7.61
N LYS A 91 -24.17 -11.31 7.14
CA LYS A 91 -22.96 -11.56 7.95
C LYS A 91 -22.18 -10.27 8.24
N VAL A 92 -22.01 -9.41 7.24
CA VAL A 92 -21.33 -8.11 7.38
C VAL A 92 -22.06 -7.21 8.38
N LYS A 93 -23.40 -7.16 8.31
CA LYS A 93 -24.23 -6.41 9.29
C LYS A 93 -24.13 -6.95 10.73
N GLY A 94 -23.75 -8.21 10.92
CA GLY A 94 -23.57 -8.80 12.24
C GLY A 94 -22.18 -8.59 12.83
N ILE A 95 -21.23 -8.03 12.05
CA ILE A 95 -19.86 -7.73 12.47
C ILE A 95 -19.63 -6.22 12.60
N ALA A 96 -20.25 -5.42 11.72
CA ALA A 96 -20.25 -3.95 11.76
C ALA A 96 -21.08 -3.44 12.95
#